data_AF-A0A914QRA8-F1
#
_entry.id   AF-A0A914QRA8-F1
#
_cell.length_a   1.000
_cell.length_b   1.000
_cell.length_c   1.000
_cell.angle_alpha   90.00
_cell.angle_beta   90.00
_cell.angle_gamma   90.00
#
_symmetry.space_group_name_H-M   'P 1'
#
loop_
_entity.id
_entity.type
_entity.pdbx_description
1 polymer ?
#
loop_
_entity_poly.entity_id
_entity_poly.type
_entity_poly.pdbx_seq_one_letter_code
_entity_poly.pdbx_strand_id
1 'polypeptide(L)'
;MQVKDAIAGLKAKNATIGMLWLDIEIFAWPSDKISNQKFVLELANSASSFGYKVGIYTNPNHWTSIVGIDWTGVSQYPLWWPNYNNAHDLTTHWKPFGGWEKPNIHQFNGDSKDCGVTLDRSFK
;
A
#
# COMPACT_ATOMS: atom_id res chain seq x y z
N MET A 1 -3.76 7.51 -16.36
CA MET A 1 -2.83 7.37 -15.21
C MET A 1 -3.62 6.62 -14.16
N GLN A 2 -3.10 5.52 -13.65
CA GLN A 2 -3.87 4.50 -12.92
C GLN A 2 -4.83 5.07 -11.86
N VAL A 3 -4.37 6.01 -11.02
CA VAL A 3 -5.22 6.66 -9.99
C VAL A 3 -6.40 7.44 -10.59
N LYS A 4 -6.21 8.16 -11.70
CA LYS A 4 -7.29 8.90 -12.38
C LYS A 4 -8.35 7.95 -12.92
N ASP A 5 -7.91 6.84 -13.49
CA ASP A 5 -8.79 5.84 -14.10
C ASP A 5 -9.60 5.10 -13.01
N ALA A 6 -8.97 4.77 -11.87
CA ALA A 6 -9.64 4.23 -10.69
C ALA A 6 -10.69 5.19 -10.12
N ILE A 7 -10.34 6.48 -9.94
CA ILE A 7 -11.26 7.52 -9.45
C ILE A 7 -12.43 7.71 -10.41
N ALA A 8 -12.18 7.72 -11.73
CA ALA A 8 -13.24 7.81 -12.73
C ALA A 8 -14.20 6.62 -12.64
N GLY A 9 -13.68 5.40 -12.45
CA GLY A 9 -14.48 4.20 -12.25
C GLY A 9 -15.35 4.26 -11.00
N LEU A 10 -14.83 4.76 -9.88
CA LEU A 10 -15.60 4.98 -8.65
C LEU A 10 -16.73 5.97 -8.86
N LYS A 11 -16.43 7.12 -9.49
CA LYS A 11 -17.44 8.16 -9.79
C LYS A 11 -18.53 7.65 -10.71
N ALA A 12 -18.17 6.92 -11.76
CA ALA A 12 -19.13 6.34 -12.70
C ALA A 12 -20.12 5.36 -12.03
N LYS A 13 -19.68 4.69 -10.95
CA LYS A 13 -20.50 3.77 -10.16
C LYS A 13 -21.14 4.41 -8.93
N ASN A 14 -20.99 5.73 -8.76
CA ASN A 14 -21.42 6.46 -7.57
C ASN A 14 -20.93 5.82 -6.25
N ALA A 15 -19.73 5.25 -6.27
CA ALA A 15 -19.15 4.56 -5.13
C ALA A 15 -18.40 5.52 -4.22
N THR A 16 -18.64 5.41 -2.91
CA THR A 16 -17.92 6.16 -1.89
C THR A 16 -16.89 5.28 -1.20
N ILE A 17 -15.67 5.78 -1.05
CA ILE A 17 -14.59 5.09 -0.33
C ILE A 17 -14.04 5.99 0.78
N GLY A 18 -13.60 5.37 1.89
CA GLY A 18 -12.97 6.11 2.99
C GLY A 18 -11.49 6.43 2.76
N MET A 19 -10.79 5.60 1.99
CA MET A 19 -9.36 5.70 1.70
C MET A 19 -9.04 5.00 0.39
N LEU A 20 -8.10 5.56 -0.37
CA LEU A 20 -7.49 4.94 -1.54
C LEU A 20 -6.11 4.39 -1.15
N TRP A 21 -5.95 3.07 -1.21
CA TRP A 21 -4.68 2.41 -0.95
C TRP A 21 -3.92 2.22 -2.25
N LEU A 22 -2.66 2.66 -2.27
CA LEU A 22 -1.73 2.39 -3.36
C LEU A 22 -1.05 1.07 -3.08
N ASP A 23 -1.36 0.08 -3.92
CA ASP A 23 -0.80 -1.26 -3.86
C ASP A 23 0.56 -1.30 -4.58
N ILE A 24 1.65 -1.27 -3.80
CA ILE A 24 3.03 -1.18 -4.30
C ILE A 24 3.75 -2.51 -4.02
N GLU A 25 3.54 -3.45 -4.94
CA GLU A 25 4.09 -4.80 -4.91
C GLU A 25 4.98 -5.09 -6.11
N ILE A 26 5.83 -6.11 -5.99
CA ILE A 26 6.73 -6.52 -7.07
C ILE A 26 5.90 -7.17 -8.19
N PHE A 27 5.57 -6.36 -9.20
CA PHE A 27 5.00 -6.84 -10.45
C PHE A 27 5.33 -5.88 -11.60
N ALA A 28 6.16 -6.32 -12.54
CA ALA A 28 6.50 -5.59 -13.77
C ALA A 28 7.05 -4.16 -13.60
N TRP A 29 7.74 -3.88 -12.48
CA TRP A 29 8.44 -2.61 -12.28
C TRP A 29 9.76 -2.55 -13.06
N PRO A 30 10.11 -1.42 -13.68
CA PRO A 30 11.43 -1.24 -14.26
C PRO A 30 12.49 -1.18 -13.14
N SER A 31 13.75 -1.46 -13.49
CA SER A 31 14.86 -1.46 -12.53
C SER A 31 15.28 -0.07 -12.04
N ASP A 32 14.86 1.00 -12.72
CA ASP A 32 15.17 2.37 -12.34
C ASP A 32 14.31 2.82 -11.15
N LYS A 33 14.90 2.69 -9.96
CA LYS A 33 14.28 3.10 -8.70
C LYS A 33 13.92 4.59 -8.65
N ILE A 34 14.69 5.48 -9.28
CA ILE A 34 14.39 6.92 -9.25
C ILE A 34 13.11 7.21 -10.05
N SER A 35 12.96 6.56 -11.20
CA SER A 35 11.72 6.64 -11.99
C SER A 35 10.54 6.05 -11.23
N ASN A 36 10.73 4.92 -10.53
CA ASN A 36 9.69 4.31 -9.70
C ASN A 36 9.27 5.22 -8.53
N GLN A 37 10.23 5.84 -7.84
CA GLN A 37 9.96 6.80 -6.76
C GLN A 37 9.10 7.97 -7.24
N LYS A 38 9.44 8.55 -8.40
CA LYS A 38 8.65 9.64 -9.02
C LYS A 38 7.23 9.17 -9.33
N PHE A 39 7.09 7.99 -9.93
CA PHE A 39 5.78 7.44 -10.27
C PHE A 39 4.91 7.20 -9.03
N VAL A 40 5.45 6.58 -7.98
CA VAL A 40 4.71 6.35 -6.72
C VAL A 40 4.29 7.69 -6.08
N LEU A 41 5.17 8.69 -6.09
CA LEU A 41 4.85 10.02 -5.57
C LEU A 41 3.76 10.72 -6.40
N GLU A 42 3.78 10.59 -7.73
CA GLU A 42 2.76 11.13 -8.62
C GLU A 42 1.39 10.48 -8.40
N LEU A 43 1.34 9.16 -8.18
CA LEU A 43 0.11 8.45 -7.82
C LEU A 43 -0.49 9.00 -6.52
N ALA A 44 0.34 9.13 -5.47
CA ALA A 44 -0.11 9.62 -4.17
C ALA A 44 -0.58 11.09 -4.24
N ASN A 45 0.19 11.95 -4.90
CA ASN A 45 -0.16 13.36 -5.08
C ASN A 45 -1.43 13.53 -5.91
N SER A 46 -1.63 12.70 -6.94
CA SER A 46 -2.86 12.73 -7.72
C SER A 46 -4.06 12.30 -6.90
N ALA A 47 -3.97 11.23 -6.10
CA ALA A 47 -5.10 10.80 -5.27
C ALA A 47 -5.48 11.87 -4.25
N SER A 48 -4.46 12.47 -3.60
CA SER A 48 -4.64 13.56 -2.64
C SER A 48 -5.24 14.81 -3.28
N SER A 49 -4.83 15.19 -4.51
CA SER A 49 -5.38 16.38 -5.19
C SER A 49 -6.84 16.23 -5.60
N PHE A 50 -7.35 15.01 -5.73
CA PHE A 50 -8.78 14.72 -5.89
C PHE A 50 -9.55 14.67 -4.56
N GLY A 51 -8.89 14.93 -3.43
CA GLY A 51 -9.50 14.98 -2.10
C GLY A 51 -9.62 13.62 -1.40
N TYR A 52 -8.99 12.57 -1.92
CA TYR A 52 -9.01 11.25 -1.28
C TYR A 52 -7.95 11.16 -0.17
N LYS A 53 -8.29 10.48 0.93
CA LYS A 53 -7.28 9.99 1.88
C LYS A 53 -6.46 8.90 1.21
N VAL A 54 -5.15 8.97 1.34
CA VAL A 54 -4.20 8.03 0.72
C VAL A 54 -3.56 7.15 1.78
N GLY A 55 -3.33 5.88 1.46
CA GLY A 55 -2.48 4.97 2.23
C GLY A 55 -1.60 4.15 1.29
N ILE A 56 -0.52 3.58 1.82
CA ILE A 56 0.41 2.73 1.05
C ILE A 56 0.30 1.30 1.54
N TYR A 57 0.13 0.35 0.63
CA TYR A 57 0.26 -1.07 0.90
C TYR A 57 1.59 -1.57 0.33
N THR A 58 2.49 -2.06 1.19
CA THR A 58 3.80 -2.59 0.80
C THR A 58 4.52 -3.23 1.99
N ASN A 59 5.55 -4.05 1.72
CA ASN A 59 6.46 -4.60 2.73
C ASN A 59 7.93 -4.26 2.42
N PRO A 60 8.88 -4.51 3.35
CA PRO A 60 10.29 -4.18 3.14
C PRO A 60 10.89 -4.78 1.87
N ASN A 61 10.47 -5.98 1.46
CA ASN A 61 11.00 -6.65 0.27
C ASN A 61 10.54 -5.93 -1.01
N HIS A 62 9.24 -5.62 -1.12
CA HIS A 62 8.70 -4.85 -2.23
C HIS A 62 9.30 -3.45 -2.29
N TRP A 63 9.34 -2.75 -1.16
CA TRP A 63 9.91 -1.40 -1.07
C TRP A 63 11.37 -1.35 -1.52
N THR A 64 12.19 -2.28 -1.03
CA THR A 64 13.61 -2.39 -1.40
C THR A 64 13.78 -2.57 -2.90
N SER A 65 12.99 -3.46 -3.50
CA SER A 65 13.08 -3.81 -4.91
C SER A 65 12.65 -2.63 -5.81
N ILE A 66 11.53 -2.01 -5.48
CA ILE A 66 10.86 -1.05 -6.37
C ILE A 66 11.45 0.35 -6.22
N VAL A 67 11.54 0.88 -4.99
CA VAL A 67 11.91 2.27 -4.73
C VAL A 67 13.19 2.42 -3.91
N GLY A 68 13.67 1.34 -3.30
CA GLY A 68 14.82 1.35 -2.38
C GLY A 68 14.36 1.53 -0.92
N ILE A 69 14.98 0.76 -0.02
CA ILE A 69 14.52 0.59 1.37
C ILE A 69 14.48 1.92 2.14
N ASP A 70 15.38 2.84 1.84
CA ASP A 70 15.55 4.11 2.55
C ASP A 70 14.72 5.26 1.95
N TRP A 71 14.01 5.06 0.84
CA TRP A 71 13.23 6.14 0.25
C TRP A 71 11.98 6.44 1.08
N THR A 72 11.83 7.72 1.46
CA THR A 72 10.84 8.19 2.45
C THR A 72 9.72 9.06 1.86
N GLY A 73 9.66 9.23 0.53
CA GLY A 73 8.84 10.25 -0.13
C GLY A 73 7.33 10.17 0.08
N VAL A 74 6.84 9.05 0.64
CA VAL A 74 5.42 8.81 0.95
C VAL A 74 5.18 8.37 2.40
N SER A 75 6.18 8.50 3.27
CA SER A 75 6.13 8.08 4.68
C SER A 75 5.09 8.83 5.53
N GLN A 76 4.62 9.99 5.07
CA GLN A 76 3.53 10.75 5.68
C GLN A 76 2.18 10.05 5.59
N TYR A 77 2.02 9.08 4.69
CA TYR A 77 0.78 8.32 4.53
C TYR A 77 0.78 7.05 5.39
N PRO A 78 -0.39 6.60 5.89
CA PRO A 78 -0.49 5.38 6.67
C PRO A 78 -0.03 4.16 5.88
N LEU A 79 0.57 3.20 6.58
CA LEU A 79 1.11 1.97 6.02
C LEU A 79 0.20 0.77 6.34
N TRP A 80 -0.19 0.04 5.31
CA TRP A 80 -0.75 -1.31 5.39
C TRP A 80 0.36 -2.30 5.02
N TRP A 81 0.86 -3.00 6.03
CA TRP A 81 2.03 -3.84 5.95
C TRP A 81 1.63 -5.32 5.84
N PRO A 82 1.89 -6.00 4.71
CA PRO A 82 1.70 -7.43 4.60
C PRO A 82 2.90 -8.19 5.16
N ASN A 83 2.60 -9.07 6.12
CA ASN A 83 3.53 -10.05 6.66
C ASN A 83 2.72 -11.27 7.14
N TYR A 84 2.71 -12.34 6.35
CA TYR A 84 1.84 -13.51 6.59
C TYR A 84 2.33 -14.42 7.72
N ASN A 85 2.44 -13.87 8.92
CA ASN A 85 2.97 -14.52 10.12
C ASN A 85 1.88 -15.00 11.09
N ASN A 86 0.60 -14.79 10.76
CA ASN A 86 -0.58 -15.08 11.60
C ASN A 86 -0.62 -14.35 12.96
N ALA A 87 0.24 -13.36 13.20
CA ALA A 87 0.23 -12.55 14.41
C ALA A 87 -0.82 -11.42 14.28
N HIS A 88 -1.70 -11.33 15.27
CA HIS A 88 -2.77 -10.33 15.33
C HIS A 88 -2.30 -9.09 16.11
N ASP A 89 -1.19 -8.50 15.66
CA ASP A 89 -0.60 -7.29 16.23
C ASP A 89 0.06 -6.46 15.13
N LEU A 90 0.72 -5.36 15.50
CA LEU A 90 1.47 -4.48 14.57
C LEU A 90 3.00 -4.58 14.75
N THR A 91 3.48 -5.46 15.63
CA THR A 91 4.85 -5.40 16.18
C THR A 91 5.66 -6.66 15.91
N THR A 92 5.01 -7.82 15.84
CA THR A 92 5.65 -9.11 15.61
C THR A 92 6.31 -9.12 14.24
N HIS A 93 7.65 -9.20 14.24
CA HIS A 93 8.51 -9.11 13.04
C HIS A 93 8.50 -7.78 12.30
N TRP A 94 7.95 -6.72 12.91
CA TRP A 94 8.05 -5.38 12.36
C TRP A 94 9.49 -4.85 12.47
N LYS A 95 9.93 -4.17 11.41
CA LYS A 95 11.14 -3.35 11.39
C LYS A 95 10.85 -2.05 10.64
N PRO A 96 11.26 -0.88 11.14
CA PRO A 96 11.12 0.38 10.42
C PRO A 96 11.80 0.34 9.04
N PHE A 97 11.16 0.93 8.05
CA PHE A 97 11.70 1.11 6.70
C PHE A 97 11.00 2.27 5.99
N GLY A 98 11.60 2.83 4.94
CA GLY A 98 10.95 3.82 4.08
C GLY A 98 10.41 5.05 4.83
N GLY A 99 10.94 5.37 6.02
CA GLY A 99 10.48 6.45 6.89
C GLY A 99 9.32 6.07 7.84
N TRP A 100 8.73 4.88 7.73
CA TRP A 100 7.72 4.41 8.68
C TRP A 100 8.36 3.81 9.93
N GLU A 101 8.02 4.36 11.10
CA GLU A 101 8.44 3.81 12.40
C GLU A 101 7.53 2.68 12.88
N LYS A 102 6.25 2.69 12.44
CA LYS A 102 5.25 1.66 12.74
C LYS A 102 4.23 1.56 11.60
N PRO A 103 3.61 0.38 11.38
CA PRO A 103 2.51 0.26 10.45
C PRO A 103 1.20 0.74 11.10
N ASN A 104 0.18 0.98 10.27
CA ASN A 104 -1.19 1.29 10.70
C ASN A 104 -2.12 0.09 10.58
N ILE A 105 -1.81 -0.83 9.67
CA ILE A 105 -2.55 -2.07 9.44
C ILE A 105 -1.51 -3.16 9.15
N HIS A 106 -1.73 -4.36 9.63
CA HIS A 106 -0.91 -5.54 9.35
C HIS A 106 -1.76 -6.62 8.69
N GLN A 107 -1.46 -6.97 7.43
CA GLN A 107 -2.10 -8.10 6.74
C GLN A 107 -1.36 -9.38 7.13
N PHE A 108 -1.94 -10.13 8.08
CA PHE A 108 -1.28 -11.28 8.72
C PHE A 108 -1.58 -12.62 8.03
N ASN A 109 -2.51 -12.65 7.08
CA ASN A 109 -2.88 -13.85 6.31
C ASN A 109 -3.50 -13.45 4.95
N GLY A 110 -2.99 -13.99 3.83
CA GLY A 110 -3.47 -13.66 2.47
C GLY A 110 -4.33 -14.73 1.80
N ASP A 111 -4.67 -15.82 2.51
CA ASP A 111 -5.33 -16.99 1.89
C ASP A 111 -6.34 -17.66 2.84
N SER A 112 -6.99 -16.88 3.70
CA SER A 112 -7.95 -17.44 4.65
C SER A 112 -9.23 -17.84 3.94
N LYS A 113 -9.72 -19.07 4.18
CA LYS A 113 -10.99 -19.54 3.64
C LYS A 113 -12.10 -19.36 4.65
N ASP A 114 -13.15 -18.65 4.27
CA ASP A 114 -14.36 -18.48 5.08
C ASP A 114 -15.58 -18.38 4.17
N CYS A 115 -16.72 -18.94 4.58
CA CYS A 115 -17.99 -18.92 3.81
C CYS A 115 -17.86 -19.22 2.29
N GLY A 116 -16.90 -20.06 1.88
CA GLY A 116 -16.67 -20.42 0.47
C GLY A 116 -15.87 -19.40 -0.36
N VAL A 117 -15.30 -18.37 0.26
CA VAL A 117 -14.43 -17.36 -0.38
C VAL A 117 -13.02 -17.37 0.24
N THR A 118 -12.02 -16.97 -0.54
CA THR A 118 -10.66 -16.69 -0.05
C THR A 118 -10.56 -15.21 0.34
N LEU A 119 -9.98 -14.93 1.50
CA LEU A 119 -9.96 -13.63 2.15
C LEU A 119 -8.56 -13.30 2.65
N ASP A 120 -8.16 -12.05 2.44
CA ASP A 120 -7.04 -11.45 3.14
C ASP A 120 -7.49 -10.93 4.51
N ARG A 121 -6.78 -11.31 5.57
CA ARG A 121 -7.06 -10.88 6.94
C ARG A 121 -6.04 -9.87 7.43
N SER A 122 -6.55 -8.83 8.07
CA SER A 122 -5.73 -7.72 8.58
C SER A 122 -6.07 -7.36 10.02
N PHE A 123 -5.05 -6.95 10.77
CA PHE A 123 -5.13 -6.37 12.11
C PHE A 123 -4.89 -4.85 12.02
N LYS A 124 -5.64 -4.07 12.81
CA LYS A 124 -5.54 -2.60 12.84
C LYS A 124 -5.46 -2.11 14.28
#